data_AF-A0A3N5IZE4-F1
#
_entry.id   AF-A0A3N5IZE4-F1
#
_cell.length_a   1.000
_cell.length_b   1.000
_cell.length_c   1.000
_cell.angle_alpha   90.00
_cell.angle_beta   90.00
_cell.angle_gamma   90.00
#
_symmetry.space_group_name_H-M   'P 1'
#
loop_
_entity.id
_entity.type
_entity.pdbx_description
1 polymer ?
#
loop_
_entity_poly.entity_id
_entity_poly.type
_entity_poly.pdbx_seq_one_letter_code
_entity_poly.pdbx_strand_id
1 'polypeptide(L)'
;MQDVFARREELARLGKQITELAGHLNAGEYRFLVLVEAFDREDGWQGEGINSCAHWLNWFCGISIGVAREKVRVARALPGLPQISTAFAAGRVSYSKVRAMTRVATLRNE
;
A
#
# COMPACT_ATOMS: atom_id res chain seq x y z
N MET A 1 -14.05 -36.69 17.81
CA MET A 1 -13.77 -36.73 16.35
C MET A 1 -14.54 -35.66 15.59
N GLN A 2 -15.86 -35.48 15.78
CA GLN A 2 -16.65 -34.38 15.16
C GLN A 2 -16.14 -32.97 15.51
N ASP A 3 -15.73 -32.73 16.76
CA ASP A 3 -15.19 -31.46 17.25
C ASP A 3 -13.90 -30.99 16.53
N VAL A 4 -13.02 -31.93 16.18
CA VAL A 4 -11.77 -31.63 15.44
C VAL A 4 -12.06 -31.19 14.00
N PHE A 5 -13.08 -31.76 13.35
CA PHE A 5 -13.49 -31.35 12.01
C PHE A 5 -14.14 -29.97 12.00
N ALA A 6 -15.05 -29.71 12.95
CA ALA A 6 -15.68 -28.39 13.11
C ALA A 6 -14.64 -27.28 13.35
N ARG A 7 -13.63 -27.54 14.19
CA ARG A 7 -12.53 -26.60 14.42
C ARG A 7 -11.70 -26.34 13.16
N ARG A 8 -11.44 -27.36 12.34
CA ARG A 8 -10.73 -27.21 11.06
C ARG A 8 -11.51 -26.35 10.06
N GLU A 9 -12.81 -26.55 9.96
CA GLU A 9 -13.69 -25.73 9.10
C GLU A 9 -13.73 -24.27 9.57
N GLU A 10 -13.83 -24.03 10.88
CA GLU A 10 -13.78 -22.68 11.45
C GLU A 10 -12.45 -21.96 11.11
N LEU A 11 -11.31 -22.64 11.29
CA LEU A 11 -9.99 -22.09 10.97
C LEU A 11 -9.85 -21.80 9.47
N ALA A 12 -10.37 -22.67 8.59
CA ALA A 12 -10.38 -22.42 7.15
C ALA A 12 -11.22 -21.18 6.80
N ARG A 13 -12.38 -21.02 7.44
CA ARG A 13 -13.25 -19.84 7.28
C ARG A 13 -12.56 -18.56 7.76
N LEU A 14 -11.82 -18.61 8.86
CA LEU A 14 -11.00 -17.48 9.34
C LEU A 14 -9.89 -17.15 8.34
N GLY A 15 -9.19 -18.15 7.82
CA GLY A 15 -8.17 -17.97 6.78
C GLY A 15 -8.72 -17.24 5.55
N LYS A 16 -9.89 -17.65 5.06
CA LYS A 16 -10.56 -16.98 3.93
C LYS A 16 -10.85 -15.50 4.22
N GLN A 17 -11.40 -15.20 5.39
CA GLN A 17 -11.70 -13.81 5.80
C GLN A 17 -10.43 -12.96 5.89
N ILE A 18 -9.34 -13.52 6.45
CA ILE A 18 -8.05 -12.81 6.53
C ILE A 18 -7.54 -12.48 5.12
N THR A 19 -7.58 -13.44 4.19
CA THR A 19 -7.08 -13.22 2.83
C THR A 19 -7.93 -12.22 2.04
N GLU A 20 -9.24 -12.24 2.24
CA GLU A 20 -10.17 -11.31 1.61
C GLU A 20 -9.95 -9.88 2.12
N LEU A 21 -9.86 -9.72 3.45
CA LEU A 21 -9.57 -8.44 4.07
C LEU A 21 -8.19 -7.91 3.67
N ALA A 22 -7.18 -8.78 3.57
CA ALA A 22 -5.86 -8.37 3.09
C ALA A 22 -5.92 -7.78 1.66
N GLY A 23 -6.75 -8.35 0.77
CA GLY A 23 -7.00 -7.80 -0.55
C GLY A 23 -7.62 -6.40 -0.50
N HIS A 24 -8.65 -6.22 0.34
CA HIS A 24 -9.29 -4.91 0.54
C HIS A 24 -8.32 -3.86 1.11
N LEU A 25 -7.48 -4.24 2.08
CA LEU A 25 -6.45 -3.36 2.64
C LEU A 25 -5.43 -2.96 1.58
N ASN A 26 -4.99 -3.90 0.72
CA ASN A 26 -4.07 -3.59 -0.37
C ASN A 26 -4.70 -2.62 -1.39
N ALA A 27 -5.95 -2.85 -1.80
CA ALA A 27 -6.65 -1.93 -2.69
C ALA A 27 -6.87 -0.55 -2.03
N GLY A 28 -7.15 -0.52 -0.72
CA GLY A 28 -7.21 0.71 0.08
C GLY A 28 -5.88 1.45 0.11
N GLU A 29 -4.77 0.74 0.30
CA GLU A 29 -3.42 1.28 0.30
C GLU A 29 -3.04 1.86 -1.06
N TYR A 30 -3.41 1.20 -2.17
CA TYR A 30 -3.23 1.78 -3.50
C TYR A 30 -3.94 3.13 -3.63
N ARG A 31 -5.21 3.23 -3.22
CA ARG A 31 -5.97 4.49 -3.26
C ARG A 31 -5.32 5.57 -2.39
N PHE A 32 -4.84 5.21 -1.20
CA PHE A 32 -4.08 6.12 -0.35
C PHE A 32 -2.83 6.65 -1.05
N LEU A 33 -2.04 5.76 -1.69
CA LEU A 33 -0.82 6.15 -2.37
C LEU A 33 -1.05 6.99 -3.62
N VAL A 34 -2.17 6.81 -4.33
CA VAL A 34 -2.57 7.70 -5.43
C VAL A 34 -2.85 9.12 -4.91
N LEU A 35 -3.49 9.26 -3.76
CA LEU A 35 -3.69 10.57 -3.12
C LEU A 35 -2.37 11.19 -2.67
N VAL A 36 -1.48 10.38 -2.08
CA VAL A 36 -0.14 10.84 -1.67
C VAL A 36 0.67 11.28 -2.88
N GLU A 37 0.62 10.56 -4.00
CA GLU A 37 1.32 10.95 -5.23
C GLU A 37 0.84 12.32 -5.72
N ALA A 38 -0.48 12.50 -5.84
CA ALA A 38 -1.04 13.76 -6.30
C ALA A 38 -0.71 14.91 -5.35
N PHE A 39 -0.82 14.68 -4.04
CA PHE A 39 -0.52 15.67 -3.01
C PHE A 39 0.97 16.05 -2.97
N ASP A 40 1.87 15.07 -3.14
CA ASP A 40 3.32 15.29 -3.21
C ASP A 40 3.73 16.03 -4.49
N ARG A 41 3.14 15.66 -5.64
CA ARG A 41 3.43 16.26 -6.95
C ARG A 41 2.98 17.72 -7.06
N GLU A 42 1.88 18.08 -6.40
CA GLU A 42 1.36 19.45 -6.34
C GLU A 42 1.93 20.26 -5.16
N ASP A 43 2.97 19.75 -4.49
CA ASP A 43 3.59 20.41 -3.33
C ASP A 43 2.59 20.73 -2.19
N GLY A 44 1.47 20.02 -2.10
CA GLY A 44 0.37 20.31 -1.17
C GLY A 44 0.75 20.17 0.32
N TRP A 45 1.87 19.52 0.59
CA TRP A 45 2.44 19.36 1.93
C TRP A 45 3.15 20.61 2.45
N GLN A 46 3.43 21.59 1.59
CA GLN A 46 4.15 22.81 1.98
C GLN A 46 3.36 23.61 3.01
N GLY A 47 4.06 24.07 4.03
CA GLY A 47 3.51 24.83 5.14
C GLY A 47 4.59 25.14 6.16
N GLU A 48 4.31 26.05 7.08
CA GLU A 48 5.27 26.43 8.12
C GLU A 48 5.69 25.20 8.94
N GLY A 49 7.00 24.96 9.04
CA GLY A 49 7.57 23.83 9.80
C GLY A 49 7.49 22.46 9.12
N ILE A 50 6.93 22.33 7.90
CA ILE A 50 6.89 21.08 7.15
C ILE A 50 7.95 21.07 6.05
N ASN A 51 8.79 20.03 6.04
CA ASN A 51 10.02 19.97 5.24
C ASN A 51 9.96 18.96 4.09
N SER A 52 8.89 18.16 4.00
CA SER A 52 8.63 17.21 2.91
C SER A 52 7.24 16.58 3.05
N CYS A 53 6.72 15.97 1.98
CA CYS A 53 5.50 15.15 2.07
C CYS A 53 5.63 14.01 3.09
N ALA A 54 6.82 13.41 3.24
CA ALA A 54 7.05 12.39 4.25
C ALA A 54 6.98 12.95 5.68
N HIS A 55 7.45 14.19 5.90
CA HIS A 55 7.27 14.88 7.19
C HIS A 55 5.79 15.16 7.45
N TRP A 56 5.05 15.59 6.42
CA TRP A 56 3.60 15.81 6.51
C TRP A 56 2.86 14.53 6.90
N LEU A 57 3.12 13.40 6.23
CA LEU A 57 2.54 12.10 6.59
C LEU A 57 2.92 11.65 8.01
N ASN A 58 4.13 11.99 8.45
CA ASN A 58 4.54 11.68 9.81
C ASN A 58 3.74 12.46 10.86
N TRP A 59 3.58 13.76 10.64
CA TRP A 59 2.86 14.62 11.57
C TRP A 59 1.34 14.40 11.53
N PHE A 60 0.74 14.44 10.34
CA PHE A 60 -0.72 14.45 10.19
C PHE A 60 -1.34 13.05 10.12
N CYS A 61 -0.58 12.04 9.69
CA CYS A 61 -1.08 10.65 9.61
C CYS A 61 -0.48 9.72 10.66
N GLY A 62 0.41 10.21 11.54
CA GLY A 62 1.06 9.39 12.58
C GLY A 62 1.95 8.27 12.03
N ILE A 63 2.37 8.35 10.76
CA ILE A 63 3.20 7.32 10.12
C ILE A 63 4.66 7.57 10.51
N SER A 64 5.38 6.55 11.01
CA SER A 64 6.80 6.74 11.33
C SER A 64 7.59 7.25 10.12
N ILE A 65 8.53 8.17 10.34
CA ILE A 65 9.20 8.88 9.24
C ILE A 65 9.87 7.94 8.21
N GLY A 66 10.40 6.79 8.64
CA GLY A 66 10.95 5.78 7.75
C GLY A 66 9.90 5.13 6.85
N VAL A 67 8.72 4.82 7.40
CA VAL A 67 7.60 4.28 6.62
C VAL A 67 7.01 5.34 5.70
N ALA A 68 6.88 6.58 6.15
CA ALA A 68 6.38 7.70 5.36
C ALA A 68 7.25 7.94 4.11
N ARG A 69 8.58 7.93 4.26
CA ARG A 69 9.50 8.04 3.12
C ARG A 69 9.32 6.91 2.10
N GLU A 70 9.13 5.68 2.57
CA GLU A 70 8.85 4.55 1.67
C GLU A 70 7.50 4.71 0.95
N LYS A 71 6.47 5.19 1.64
CA LYS A 71 5.15 5.44 1.04
C LYS A 71 5.26 6.49 -0.06
N VAL A 72 5.91 7.63 0.19
CA VAL A 72 6.13 8.68 -0.82
C VAL A 72 6.92 8.15 -2.01
N ARG A 73 7.99 7.37 -1.78
CA ARG A 73 8.76 6.75 -2.87
C ARG A 73 7.90 5.82 -3.73
N VAL A 74 7.11 4.96 -3.10
CA VAL A 74 6.21 4.05 -3.82
C VAL A 74 5.15 4.83 -4.59
N ALA A 75 4.53 5.83 -3.97
CA ALA A 75 3.53 6.71 -4.59
C ALA A 75 4.07 7.33 -5.88
N ARG A 76 5.26 7.92 -5.84
CA ARG A 76 5.94 8.51 -7.02
C ARG A 76 6.22 7.51 -8.15
N ALA A 77 6.40 6.23 -7.84
CA ALA A 77 6.74 5.20 -8.83
C ALA A 77 5.51 4.64 -9.55
N LEU A 78 4.34 4.62 -8.90
CA LEU A 78 3.12 3.96 -9.42
C LEU A 78 2.65 4.48 -10.79
N PRO A 79 2.66 5.81 -11.09
CA PRO A 79 2.23 6.30 -12.40
C PRO A 79 3.04 5.73 -13.57
N GLY A 80 4.30 5.36 -13.34
CA GLY A 80 5.18 4.77 -14.34
C GLY A 80 5.10 3.24 -14.44
N LEU A 81 4.19 2.60 -13.70
CA LEU A 81 4.08 1.15 -13.58
C LEU A 81 2.60 0.70 -13.66
N PRO A 82 1.97 0.76 -14.86
CA PRO A 82 0.54 0.51 -15.02
C PRO A 82 0.11 -0.94 -14.71
N GLN A 83 0.91 -1.96 -14.99
CA GLN A 83 0.56 -3.35 -14.66
C GLN A 83 0.59 -3.59 -13.14
N ILE A 84 1.63 -3.11 -12.47
CA ILE A 84 1.72 -3.17 -11.01
C ILE A 84 0.59 -2.36 -10.37
N SER A 85 0.32 -1.14 -10.86
CA SER A 85 -0.77 -0.30 -10.39
C SER A 85 -2.13 -0.99 -10.53
N THR A 86 -2.40 -1.62 -11.67
CA THR A 86 -3.64 -2.36 -11.92
C THR A 86 -3.79 -3.54 -10.96
N ALA A 87 -2.72 -4.32 -10.76
CA ALA A 87 -2.74 -5.45 -9.84
C ALA A 87 -2.92 -5.00 -8.38
N PHE A 88 -2.30 -3.89 -8.00
CA PHE A 88 -2.37 -3.37 -6.64
C PHE A 88 -3.73 -2.73 -6.34
N ALA A 89 -4.28 -1.97 -7.29
CA ALA A 89 -5.64 -1.42 -7.22
C ALA A 89 -6.69 -2.51 -7.02
N ALA A 90 -6.49 -3.67 -7.66
CA ALA A 90 -7.35 -4.84 -7.50
C ALA A 90 -7.05 -5.68 -6.24
N GLY A 91 -6.11 -5.26 -5.38
CA GLY A 91 -5.72 -5.97 -4.16
C GLY A 91 -4.97 -7.28 -4.38
N ARG A 92 -4.56 -7.59 -5.63
CA ARG A 92 -3.92 -8.87 -6.01
C ARG A 92 -2.44 -8.96 -5.61
N VAL A 93 -1.79 -7.82 -5.41
CA VAL A 93 -0.42 -7.73 -4.89
C VAL A 93 -0.40 -6.89 -3.62
N SER A 94 0.43 -7.29 -2.66
CA SER A 94 0.52 -6.57 -1.39
C SER A 94 1.43 -5.36 -1.46
N TYR A 95 1.20 -4.37 -0.58
CA TYR A 95 2.09 -3.22 -0.45
C TYR A 95 3.55 -3.63 -0.26
N SER A 96 3.83 -4.67 0.54
CA SER A 96 5.20 -5.15 0.74
C SER A 96 5.87 -5.62 -0.56
N LYS A 97 5.11 -6.31 -1.44
CA LYS A 97 5.61 -6.70 -2.76
C LYS A 97 5.79 -5.48 -3.66
N VAL A 98 4.80 -4.59 -3.75
CA VAL A 98 4.86 -3.35 -4.55
C VAL A 98 6.03 -2.48 -4.13
N ARG A 99 6.26 -2.31 -2.83
CA ARG A 99 7.39 -1.58 -2.27
C ARG A 99 8.74 -2.16 -2.72
N ALA A 100 8.85 -3.48 -2.83
CA ALA A 100 10.06 -4.13 -3.34
C ALA A 100 10.18 -3.99 -4.86
N MET A 101 9.11 -4.29 -5.61
CA MET A 101 9.08 -4.25 -7.07
C MET A 101 9.42 -2.85 -7.61
N THR A 102 8.84 -1.80 -7.02
CA THR A 102 9.07 -0.39 -7.41
C THR A 102 10.51 0.12 -7.23
N ARG A 103 11.44 -0.70 -6.71
CA ARG A 103 12.87 -0.37 -6.68
C ARG A 103 13.59 -0.69 -7.98
N VAL A 104 13.05 -1.61 -8.78
CA VAL A 104 13.73 -2.18 -9.96
C VAL A 104 12.82 -2.31 -11.18
N ALA A 105 11.50 -2.27 -10.97
CA ALA A 105 10.52 -2.33 -12.02
C ALA A 105 10.57 -1.09 -12.90
N THR A 106 10.34 -1.31 -14.18
CA THR A 106 10.25 -0.35 -15.27
C THR A 106 9.08 -0.76 -16.14
N LEU A 107 8.64 0.10 -17.06
CA LEU A 107 7.62 -0.25 -18.06
C LEU A 107 7.91 -1.53 -18.86
N ARG A 108 9.17 -1.98 -18.93
CA ARG A 108 9.58 -3.16 -19.71
C ARG A 108 9.52 -4.48 -18.93
N ASN A 109 9.52 -4.44 -17.60
CA ASN A 109 9.70 -5.63 -16.75
C ASN A 109 8.83 -5.62 -15.49
N GLU A 110 7.79 -4.80 -15.47
CA GLU A 110 6.80 -4.75 -14.39
C GLU A 110 5.80 -5.92 -14.40
#